data_AF-A0A2E7RNN4-F1
#
_entry.id   AF-A0A2E7RNN4-F1
#
_cell.length_a   1.000
_cell.length_b   1.000
_cell.length_c   1.000
_cell.angle_alpha   90.00
_cell.angle_beta   90.00
_cell.angle_gamma   90.00
#
_symmetry.space_group_name_H-M   'P 1'
#
loop_
_entity.id
_entity.type
_entity.pdbx_description
1 polymer ?
#
loop_
_entity_poly.entity_id
_entity_poly.type
_entity_poly.pdbx_seq_one_letter_code
_entity_poly.pdbx_strand_id
1 'polypeptide(L)' 'MCGIYFSYSDRRFSQSEQEVNLSMQKIKHRGPDASGVSVFPLEDAFVALGHRRLSILDLNERSNQPFHSERYALTYNG' A
#
# COMPACT_ATOMS: atom_id res chain seq x y z
N MET A 1 11.12 -7.94 7.88
CA MET A 1 10.09 -6.98 8.29
C MET A 1 9.35 -6.53 7.06
N CYS A 2 8.04 -6.28 7.15
CA CYS A 2 7.18 -5.85 6.05
C CYS A 2 7.75 -4.60 5.30
N GLY A 3 7.14 -4.24 4.17
CA GLY A 3 7.43 -3.01 3.45
C GLY A 3 6.23 -2.06 3.49
N ILE A 4 6.49 -0.75 3.60
CA ILE A 4 5.49 0.31 3.41
C ILE A 4 5.86 1.12 2.18
N TYR A 5 4.85 1.55 1.44
CA TYR A 5 4.96 2.52 0.37
C TYR A 5 3.95 3.65 0.61
N PHE A 6 4.39 4.87 0.34
CA PHE A 6 3.55 6.06 0.31
C PHE A 6 3.97 6.91 -0.88
N SER A 7 3.00 7.47 -1.58
CA SER A 7 3.24 8.52 -2.57
C SER A 7 2.14 9.57 -2.52
N TYR A 8 2.53 10.78 -2.91
CA TYR A 8 1.65 11.90 -3.20
C TYR A 8 2.05 12.41 -4.58
N SER A 9 1.10 12.55 -5.49
CA SER A 9 1.33 13.15 -6.80
C SER A 9 0.27 14.20 -7.09
N ASP A 10 0.69 15.31 -7.68
CA ASP A 10 -0.21 16.32 -8.22
C ASP A 10 -1.14 15.69 -9.28
N ARG A 11 -2.39 16.15 -9.37
CA ARG A 11 -3.42 15.58 -10.27
C ARG A 11 -3.03 15.61 -11.75
N ARG A 12 -2.09 16.46 -12.14
CA ARG A 12 -1.48 16.46 -13.49
C ARG A 12 -0.75 15.16 -13.81
N PHE A 13 -0.33 14.41 -12.78
CA PHE A 13 0.29 13.11 -12.89
C PHE A 13 -0.68 12.05 -12.34
N SER A 14 -1.40 11.41 -13.24
CA SER A 14 -2.26 10.28 -12.89
C SER A 14 -1.43 9.21 -12.17
N GLN A 15 -2.01 8.63 -11.14
CA GLN A 15 -1.42 7.50 -10.43
C GLN A 15 -2.41 6.36 -10.45
N SER A 16 -2.01 5.27 -11.10
CA SER A 16 -2.77 4.03 -11.16
C SER A 16 -2.27 3.03 -10.14
N GLU A 17 -3.13 2.10 -9.73
CA GLU A 17 -2.70 0.98 -8.88
C GLU A 17 -1.61 0.15 -9.54
N GLN A 18 -1.61 0.03 -10.88
CA GLN A 18 -0.62 -0.72 -11.64
C GLN A 18 0.78 -0.11 -11.49
N GLU A 19 0.90 1.22 -11.61
CA GLU A 19 2.18 1.94 -11.44
C GLU A 19 2.71 1.83 -10.01
N VAL A 20 1.82 1.92 -9.02
CA VAL A 20 2.18 1.71 -7.62
C VAL A 20 2.63 0.26 -7.41
N ASN A 21 1.92 -0.72 -7.97
CA ASN A 21 2.29 -2.12 -7.89
C ASN A 21 3.68 -2.41 -8.50
N LEU A 22 4.05 -1.75 -9.60
CA LEU A 22 5.41 -1.84 -10.16
C LEU A 22 6.48 -1.35 -9.17
N SER A 23 6.22 -0.22 -8.50
CA SER A 23 7.10 0.31 -7.45
C SER A 23 7.18 -0.67 -6.27
N MET A 24 6.05 -1.26 -5.89
CA MET A 24 5.95 -2.25 -4.82
C MET A 24 6.75 -3.52 -5.09
N GLN A 25 6.99 -3.92 -6.35
CA GLN A 25 7.81 -5.09 -6.66
C GLN A 25 9.26 -4.92 -6.18
N LYS A 26 9.79 -3.69 -6.20
CA LYS A 26 11.18 -3.41 -5.76
C LYS A 26 11.40 -3.73 -4.27
N ILE A 27 10.34 -3.63 -3.47
CA ILE A 27 10.37 -3.93 -2.03
C ILE A 27 9.75 -5.28 -1.67
N LYS A 28 9.48 -6.17 -2.64
CA LYS A 28 8.89 -7.50 -2.40
C LYS A 28 9.68 -8.33 -1.38
N HIS A 29 11.00 -8.23 -1.37
CA HIS A 29 11.88 -8.95 -0.43
C HIS A 29 11.60 -8.63 1.06
N ARG A 30 10.94 -7.50 1.35
CA ARG A 30 10.51 -7.15 2.72
C ARG A 30 9.23 -7.87 3.15
N GLY A 31 8.40 -8.30 2.21
CA GLY A 31 7.14 -8.96 2.51
C GLY A 31 6.66 -9.80 1.33
N PRO A 32 7.10 -11.07 1.25
CA PRO A 32 6.79 -11.94 0.12
C PRO A 32 5.38 -12.54 0.18
N ASP A 33 4.71 -12.51 1.33
CA ASP A 33 3.50 -13.30 1.59
C ASP A 33 2.23 -12.63 1.05
N ALA A 34 2.15 -11.30 1.12
CA ALA A 34 1.04 -10.55 0.53
C ALA A 34 1.45 -9.14 0.09
N SER A 35 0.66 -8.55 -0.80
CA SER A 35 0.80 -7.18 -1.26
C SER A 35 -0.56 -6.53 -1.31
N GLY A 36 -0.65 -5.28 -0.89
CA GLY A 36 -1.85 -4.46 -1.08
C GLY A 36 -1.49 -3.04 -1.42
N VAL A 37 -2.38 -2.40 -2.17
CA VAL A 37 -2.27 -1.02 -2.64
C VAL A 37 -3.65 -0.38 -2.52
N SER A 38 -3.68 0.89 -2.16
CA SER A 38 -4.87 1.74 -2.27
C SER A 38 -4.46 3.08 -2.83
N VAL A 39 -5.16 3.54 -3.85
CA VAL A 39 -4.96 4.86 -4.46
C VAL A 39 -6.21 5.70 -4.21
N PHE A 40 -6.00 6.90 -3.67
CA PHE A 40 -7.05 7.83 -3.28
C PHE A 40 -6.95 9.09 -4.15
N PRO A 41 -7.97 9.38 -4.99
CA PRO A 41 -8.06 10.66 -5.66
C PRO A 41 -8.50 11.73 -4.66
N LEU A 42 -7.79 12.85 -4.66
CA LEU A 42 -8.14 14.09 -3.97
C LEU A 42 -8.52 15.15 -5.01
N GLU A 43 -8.90 16.34 -4.56
CA GLU A 43 -9.26 17.44 -5.45
C GLU A 43 -8.10 17.79 -6.40
N ASP A 44 -6.88 17.95 -5.88
CA ASP A 44 -5.71 18.39 -6.64
C ASP A 44 -4.56 17.36 -6.68
N ALA A 45 -4.80 16.13 -6.22
CA ALA A 45 -3.74 15.13 -6.09
C ALA A 45 -4.25 13.68 -6.13
N PHE A 46 -3.30 12.76 -6.20
CA PHE A 46 -3.47 11.36 -5.84
C PHE A 46 -2.56 11.03 -4.66
N VAL A 47 -3.08 10.23 -3.73
CA VAL A 47 -2.31 9.64 -2.64
C VAL A 47 -2.36 8.13 -2.79
N ALA A 48 -1.24 7.43 -2.67
CA ALA A 48 -1.24 5.99 -2.57
C ALA A 48 -0.60 5.49 -1.28
N LEU A 49 -1.19 4.44 -0.74
CA LEU A 49 -0.64 3.61 0.32
C LEU A 49 -0.40 2.21 -0.23
N GLY A 50 0.76 1.63 0.09
CA GLY A 50 1.06 0.26 -0.25
C GLY A 50 1.70 -0.48 0.91
N HIS A 51 1.49 -1.79 0.98
CA HIS A 51 2.11 -2.65 1.98
C HIS A 51 2.56 -3.99 1.39
N ARG A 52 3.77 -4.42 1.76
CA ARG A 52 4.32 -5.76 1.51
C ARG A 52 4.36 -6.52 2.81
N ARG A 53 3.61 -7.60 2.92
CA ARG A 53 3.46 -8.34 4.18
C ARG A 53 4.42 -9.51 4.27
N LEU A 54 5.12 -9.60 5.40
CA LEU A 54 5.76 -10.79 5.92
C LEU A 54 4.91 -11.28 7.11
N SER A 55 4.22 -12.38 6.94
CA SER A 55 3.24 -12.94 7.87
C SER A 55 3.96 -13.74 8.96
N ILE A 56 4.27 -13.08 10.06
CA ILE A 56 4.87 -13.71 11.25
C ILE A 56 3.82 -13.92 12.34
N LEU A 57 2.97 -12.91 12.56
CA LEU A 57 1.84 -12.94 13.50
C LEU A 57 0.52 -12.75 12.75
N ASP A 58 -0.51 -13.47 13.23
CA ASP A 58 -1.85 -13.54 12.66
C ASP A 58 -1.87 -13.80 11.16
N LEU A 59 -1.56 -15.03 10.75
CA LEU A 59 -1.39 -15.47 9.36
C LEU A 59 -2.67 -15.35 8.49
N ASN A 60 -3.79 -14.89 9.04
CA ASN A 60 -5.04 -14.73 8.31
C ASN A 60 -4.94 -13.63 7.23
N GLU A 61 -5.67 -13.81 6.13
CA GLU A 61 -5.75 -12.84 5.02
C GLU A 61 -6.37 -11.51 5.43
N ARG A 62 -7.24 -11.49 6.46
CA ARG A 62 -7.81 -10.25 7.03
C ARG A 62 -6.73 -9.28 7.54
N SER A 63 -5.52 -9.78 7.78
CA SER A 63 -4.36 -9.01 8.24
C SER A 63 -3.57 -8.40 7.08
N ASN A 64 -4.01 -8.59 5.84
CA ASN A 64 -3.44 -7.92 4.67
C ASN A 64 -3.79 -6.42 4.70
N GLN A 65 -2.85 -5.59 4.26
CA GLN A 65 -2.91 -4.13 4.36
C GLN A 65 -2.77 -3.49 2.97
N PRO A 66 -3.30 -2.27 2.74
CA PRO A 66 -3.79 -1.29 3.73
C PRO A 66 -5.05 -1.71 4.50
N PHE A 67 -5.12 -1.34 5.78
CA PHE A 67 -6.35 -1.46 6.57
C PHE A 67 -7.28 -0.30 6.25
N HIS A 68 -8.58 -0.57 6.18
CA HIS A 68 -9.60 0.44 5.90
C HIS A 68 -10.64 0.49 7.02
N SER A 69 -11.01 1.70 7.43
CA SER A 69 -12.10 1.93 8.38
C SER A 69 -12.75 3.28 8.10
N GLU A 70 -13.99 3.25 7.62
CA GLU A 70 -14.76 4.44 7.21
C GLU A 70 -13.95 5.38 6.31
N ARG A 71 -13.48 6.51 6.86
CA ARG A 71 -12.70 7.55 6.17
C ARG A 71 -11.18 7.39 6.29
N TYR A 72 -10.72 6.32 6.92
CA TYR A 72 -9.32 6.09 7.25
C TYR A 72 -8.75 4.92 6.48
N ALA A 73 -7.49 5.08 6.08
CA ALA A 73 -6.64 4.01 5.58
C ALA A 73 -5.32 4.01 6.36
N LEU A 74 -4.79 2.84 6.67
CA LEU A 74 -3.57 2.68 7.46
C LEU A 74 -2.67 1.59 6.87
N THR A 75 -1.38 1.87 6.83
CA THR A 75 -0.32 0.87 6.68
C THR A 75 0.61 0.93 7.87
N TYR A 76 1.10 -0.22 8.31
CA TYR A 76 1.88 -0.38 9.53
C TYR A 76 2.98 -1.42 9.34
N ASN A 77 4.17 -1.09 9.82
CA ASN A 77 5.35 -1.94 9.88
C ASN A 77 5.78 -1.98 11.34
N GLY A 78 5.49 -3.11 11.99
CA GLY A 78 6.02 -3.40 13.32
C GLY A 78 7.50 -3.71 13.27
#